data_AF-A0A8H7PFN7-F1
#
_entry.id   AF-A0A8H7PFN7-F1
#
_cell.length_a   1.000
_cell.length_b   1.000
_cell.length_c   1.000
_cell.angle_alpha   90.00
_cell.angle_beta   90.00
_cell.angle_gamma   90.00
#
_symmetry.space_group_name_H-M   'P 1'
#
loop_
_entity.id
_entity.type
_entity.pdbx_description
1 polymer ?
#
loop_
_entity_poly.entity_id
_entity_poly.type
_entity_poly.pdbx_seq_one_letter_code
_entity_poly.pdbx_strand_id
1 'polypeptide(L)'
;MHRSNSLLTTTRYSADHIWQFNIQANELQQPRSITEEEQNYGLLQHAENEIIISNSGKINRYVTVGLELLEKNGTIVVVGSGKAVSKTVSVAEIIKRKMEGSLHQYTQIGSSTATEKWDPVEGKDFSQ
;
A
#
# COMPACT_ATOMS: atom_id res chain seq x y z
N MET A 1 13.60 -37.98 -41.52
CA MET A 1 14.67 -37.25 -40.81
C MET A 1 14.21 -35.80 -40.75
N HIS A 2 14.07 -35.09 -39.63
CA HIS A 2 14.65 -35.20 -38.31
C HIS A 2 13.60 -34.98 -37.21
N ARG A 3 13.84 -35.61 -36.06
CA ARG A 3 13.26 -35.22 -34.76
C ARG A 3 14.05 -34.01 -34.23
N SER A 4 13.36 -33.05 -33.62
CA SER A 4 13.92 -32.26 -32.52
C SER A 4 12.84 -31.97 -31.48
N ASN A 5 13.07 -32.54 -30.30
CA ASN A 5 12.50 -32.15 -29.01
C ASN A 5 12.96 -30.73 -28.65
N SER A 6 12.08 -29.93 -28.08
CA SER A 6 12.47 -29.05 -26.97
C SER A 6 11.33 -29.01 -25.94
N LEU A 7 11.57 -29.64 -24.79
CA LEU A 7 10.76 -29.46 -23.59
C LEU A 7 11.01 -28.04 -23.09
N LEU A 8 10.00 -27.17 -23.18
CA LEU A 8 10.00 -25.92 -22.43
C LEU A 8 9.29 -26.16 -21.11
N THR A 9 10.08 -26.39 -20.06
CA THR A 9 9.60 -26.34 -18.68
C THR A 9 9.36 -24.87 -18.33
N THR A 10 8.11 -24.42 -18.43
CA THR A 10 7.73 -23.09 -17.93
C THR A 10 7.51 -23.17 -16.42
N THR A 11 8.46 -22.65 -15.65
CA THR A 11 8.27 -22.28 -14.25
C THR A 11 7.18 -21.19 -14.19
N ARG A 12 6.06 -21.48 -13.53
CA ARG A 12 5.03 -20.46 -13.23
C ARG A 12 5.54 -19.59 -12.08
N TYR A 13 5.93 -18.36 -12.38
CA TYR A 13 5.92 -17.30 -11.37
C TYR A 13 4.47 -16.87 -11.16
N SER A 14 3.98 -17.00 -9.92
CA SER A 14 2.69 -16.46 -9.50
C SER A 14 2.79 -14.94 -9.47
N ALA A 15 2.44 -14.31 -10.58
CA ALA A 15 2.37 -12.87 -10.69
C ALA A 15 0.98 -12.40 -10.25
N ASP A 16 0.73 -12.44 -8.94
CA ASP A 16 -0.35 -11.64 -8.37
C ASP A 16 0.19 -10.23 -8.15
N HIS A 17 -0.47 -9.26 -8.81
CA HIS A 17 -0.17 -7.83 -8.91
C HIS A 17 0.68 -7.40 -10.13
N ILE A 18 0.14 -7.62 -11.34
CA ILE A 18 0.52 -6.80 -12.51
C ILE A 18 -0.42 -5.60 -12.56
N TRP A 19 0.14 -4.41 -12.31
CA TRP A 19 -0.46 -3.14 -12.68
C TRP A 19 -0.64 -3.11 -14.21
N GLN A 20 -1.87 -3.20 -14.71
CA GLN A 20 -2.16 -2.92 -16.11
C GLN A 20 -2.15 -1.41 -16.33
N PHE A 21 -1.11 -0.90 -16.99
CA PHE A 21 -1.07 0.46 -17.53
C PHE A 21 -1.75 0.47 -18.90
N ASN A 22 -2.80 1.27 -19.05
CA ASN A 22 -3.39 1.56 -20.35
C ASN A 22 -2.94 2.97 -20.75
N ILE A 23 -2.08 3.09 -21.78
CA ILE A 23 -1.67 4.38 -22.35
C ILE A 23 -2.38 4.52 -23.69
N GLN A 24 -3.41 5.36 -23.73
CA GLN A 24 -3.90 5.96 -24.98
C GLN A 24 -3.65 7.46 -24.92
N ALA A 25 -3.00 8.00 -25.96
CA ALA A 25 -2.95 9.43 -26.18
C ALA A 25 -4.37 9.88 -26.54
N ASN A 26 -5.00 10.69 -25.68
CA ASN A 26 -6.26 11.33 -26.01
C ASN A 26 -6.06 12.84 -26.01
N GLU A 27 -6.16 13.42 -27.20
CA GLU A 27 -6.18 14.85 -27.45
C GLU A 27 -7.39 15.50 -26.75
N LEU A 28 -7.14 16.64 -26.09
CA LEU A 28 -8.08 17.70 -25.70
C LEU A 28 -9.52 17.25 -25.40
N GLN A 29 -9.74 16.63 -24.25
CA GLN A 29 -11.08 16.54 -23.66
C GLN A 29 -11.11 17.28 -22.32
N GLN A 30 -12.02 18.26 -22.24
CA GLN A 30 -12.27 19.06 -21.05
C GLN A 30 -12.60 18.16 -19.84
N PRO A 31 -12.24 18.55 -18.60
CA PRO A 31 -12.40 17.69 -17.44
C PRO A 31 -13.87 17.31 -17.26
N ARG A 32 -14.19 16.02 -17.40
CA ARG A 32 -15.51 15.49 -17.06
C ARG A 32 -15.65 15.52 -15.54
N SER A 33 -16.76 16.06 -15.04
CA SER A 33 -17.11 16.04 -13.62
C SER A 33 -17.15 14.58 -13.14
N ILE A 34 -16.22 14.24 -12.26
CA ILE A 34 -16.09 12.92 -11.65
C ILE A 34 -17.39 12.65 -10.89
N THR A 35 -18.13 11.60 -11.27
CA THR A 35 -19.32 11.15 -10.55
C THR A 35 -18.91 10.50 -9.22
N GLU A 36 -19.76 10.58 -8.19
CA GLU A 36 -19.48 10.05 -6.83
C GLU A 36 -19.08 8.56 -6.82
N GLU A 37 -19.45 7.79 -7.85
CA GLU A 37 -19.02 6.40 -8.06
C GLU A 37 -17.53 6.24 -8.41
N GLU A 38 -16.93 7.22 -9.11
CA GLU A 38 -15.50 7.21 -9.47
C GLU A 38 -14.59 7.59 -8.28
N GLN A 39 -15.12 8.37 -7.32
CA GLN A 39 -14.46 8.62 -6.03
C GLN A 39 -14.33 7.34 -5.20
N ASN A 40 -15.12 6.30 -5.51
CA ASN A 40 -15.20 5.07 -4.75
C ASN A 40 -14.19 3.99 -5.21
N TYR A 41 -13.49 4.19 -6.33
CA TYR A 41 -12.38 3.31 -6.78
C TYR A 41 -11.08 3.52 -6.00
N GLY A 42 -11.11 4.33 -4.93
CA GLY A 42 -10.04 4.45 -3.94
C GLY A 42 -10.26 3.59 -2.69
N LEU A 43 -11.36 2.82 -2.60
CA LEU A 43 -11.56 1.85 -1.52
C LEU A 43 -10.65 0.65 -1.76
N LEU A 44 -9.38 0.81 -1.38
CA LEU A 44 -8.48 -0.30 -1.15
C LEU A 44 -9.19 -1.28 -0.21
N GLN A 45 -9.53 -2.45 -0.74
CA GLN A 45 -10.05 -3.55 0.05
C GLN A 45 -8.90 -3.99 0.96
N HIS A 46 -8.87 -3.47 2.18
CA HIS A 46 -7.85 -3.83 3.16
C HIS A 46 -7.96 -5.32 3.47
N ALA A 47 -6.83 -6.03 3.47
CA ALA A 47 -6.82 -7.42 3.89
C ALA A 47 -7.33 -7.55 5.34
N GLU A 48 -8.02 -8.63 5.65
CA GLU A 48 -8.69 -8.81 6.95
C GLU A 48 -7.73 -8.82 8.16
N ASN A 49 -6.42 -8.99 7.90
CA ASN A 49 -5.36 -8.99 8.89
C ASN A 49 -4.40 -7.77 8.76
N GLU A 50 -4.78 -6.74 8.02
CA GLU A 50 -3.96 -5.55 7.78
C GLU A 50 -4.25 -4.40 8.76
N ILE A 51 -3.18 -3.73 9.21
CA ILE A 51 -3.24 -2.50 10.00
C ILE A 51 -2.40 -1.44 9.31
N ILE A 52 -3.04 -0.35 8.89
CA ILE A 52 -2.35 0.80 8.31
C ILE A 52 -2.04 1.84 9.38
N ILE A 53 -0.76 2.18 9.49
CA ILE A 53 -0.25 3.14 10.47
C ILE A 53 -0.27 4.55 9.88
N SER A 54 -1.13 5.41 10.42
CA SER A 54 -1.16 6.83 10.08
C SER A 54 -0.23 7.67 10.96
N ASN A 55 0.21 8.82 10.42
CA ASN A 55 1.07 9.76 11.13
C ASN A 55 0.40 10.39 12.37
N SER A 56 -0.92 10.57 12.39
CA SER A 56 -1.67 11.15 13.51
C SER A 56 -2.20 10.12 14.52
N GLY A 57 -2.31 8.85 14.13
CA GLY A 57 -2.88 7.82 15.00
C GLY A 57 -2.03 7.49 16.22
N LYS A 58 -2.71 7.13 17.32
CA LYS A 58 -2.08 6.77 18.61
C LYS A 58 -1.55 5.33 18.57
N ILE A 59 -0.31 5.13 19.02
CA ILE A 59 0.36 3.82 19.06
C ILE A 59 -0.50 2.76 19.78
N ASN A 60 -1.03 3.09 20.97
CA ASN A 60 -1.80 2.13 21.76
C ASN A 60 -3.02 1.58 21.02
N ARG A 61 -3.68 2.39 20.18
CA ARG A 61 -4.82 1.92 19.37
C ARG A 61 -4.38 0.85 18.38
N TYR A 62 -3.27 1.07 17.67
CA TYR A 62 -2.75 0.10 16.70
C TYR A 62 -2.30 -1.20 17.37
N VAL A 63 -1.69 -1.09 18.56
CA VAL A 63 -1.29 -2.26 19.34
C VAL A 63 -2.52 -3.07 19.77
N THR A 64 -3.57 -2.43 20.29
CA THR A 64 -4.82 -3.11 20.67
C THR A 64 -5.43 -3.85 19.48
N VAL A 65 -5.66 -3.15 18.37
CA VAL A 65 -6.23 -3.76 17.16
C VAL A 65 -5.34 -4.90 16.64
N GLY A 66 -4.01 -4.74 16.70
CA GLY A 66 -3.10 -5.77 16.23
C GLY A 66 -3.08 -7.03 17.07
N LEU A 67 -3.30 -6.92 18.38
CA LEU A 67 -3.46 -8.10 19.23
C LEU A 67 -4.78 -8.81 18.94
N GLU A 68 -5.88 -8.07 18.79
CA GLU A 68 -7.20 -8.62 18.43
C GLU A 68 -7.16 -9.35 17.08
N LEU A 69 -6.51 -8.75 16.07
CA LEU A 69 -6.34 -9.38 14.76
C LEU A 69 -5.42 -10.60 14.81
N LEU A 70 -4.38 -10.57 15.64
CA LEU A 70 -3.47 -11.71 15.79
C LEU A 70 -4.17 -12.88 16.48
N GLU A 71 -4.99 -12.63 17.50
CA GLU A 71 -5.83 -13.65 18.15
C GLU A 71 -6.83 -14.27 17.17
N LYS A 72 -7.45 -13.45 16.31
CA LYS A 72 -8.44 -13.90 15.34
C LYS A 72 -7.83 -14.66 14.15
N ASN A 73 -6.74 -14.15 13.59
CA ASN A 73 -6.22 -14.58 12.29
C ASN A 73 -4.89 -15.34 12.37
N GLY A 74 -4.24 -15.38 13.54
CA GLY A 74 -2.91 -15.97 13.75
C GLY A 74 -1.75 -15.22 13.09
N THR A 75 -2.03 -14.26 12.21
CA THR A 75 -1.07 -13.42 11.51
C THR A 75 -1.61 -12.00 11.38
N ILE A 76 -0.70 -11.03 11.27
CA ILE A 76 -1.03 -9.62 10.98
C ILE A 76 -0.05 -9.03 9.98
N VAL A 77 -0.51 -8.04 9.22
CA VAL A 77 0.32 -7.22 8.32
C VAL A 77 0.26 -5.78 8.84
N VAL A 78 1.41 -5.21 9.18
CA VAL A 78 1.49 -3.82 9.66
C VAL A 78 2.14 -2.97 8.58
N VAL A 79 1.38 -2.04 8.01
CA VAL A 79 1.80 -1.24 6.85
C VAL A 79 1.99 0.21 7.28
N GLY A 80 3.07 0.82 6.83
CA GLY A 80 3.22 2.27 6.93
C GLY A 80 4.25 2.81 5.95
N SER A 81 3.99 4.02 5.47
CA SER A 81 4.78 4.71 4.46
C SER A 81 5.12 6.14 4.88
N GLY A 82 6.11 6.74 4.23
CA GLY A 82 6.54 8.11 4.49
C GLY A 82 6.87 8.36 5.97
N LYS A 83 6.26 9.40 6.55
CA LYS A 83 6.49 9.80 7.95
C LYS A 83 6.05 8.75 8.99
N ALA A 84 5.24 7.75 8.59
CA ALA A 84 4.73 6.73 9.50
C ALA A 84 5.67 5.52 9.68
N VAL A 85 6.74 5.38 8.89
CA VAL A 85 7.63 4.19 8.92
C VAL A 85 8.18 3.92 10.32
N SER A 86 8.75 4.92 11.00
CA SER A 86 9.29 4.75 12.35
C SER A 86 8.23 4.34 13.38
N LYS A 87 7.01 4.88 13.25
CA LYS A 87 5.88 4.49 14.09
C LYS A 87 5.45 3.04 13.82
N THR A 88 5.49 2.63 12.57
CA THR A 88 5.14 1.26 12.12
C THR A 88 6.06 0.23 12.79
N VAL A 89 7.36 0.49 12.78
CA VAL A 89 8.35 -0.35 13.49
C VAL A 89 8.04 -0.36 14.99
N SER A 90 7.79 0.81 15.59
CA SER A 90 7.48 0.91 17.02
C SER A 90 6.26 0.08 17.43
N VAL A 91 5.18 0.11 16.63
CA VAL A 91 3.98 -0.69 16.87
C VAL A 91 4.29 -2.19 16.77
N ALA A 92 4.99 -2.62 15.71
CA ALA A 92 5.37 -4.02 15.54
C ALA A 92 6.22 -4.53 16.72
N GLU A 93 7.20 -3.75 17.18
CA GLU A 93 8.04 -4.10 18.33
C GLU A 93 7.25 -4.19 19.65
N ILE A 94 6.25 -3.33 19.87
CA ILE A 94 5.40 -3.42 21.06
C ILE A 94 4.54 -4.69 21.02
N ILE A 95 3.95 -5.02 19.87
CA ILE A 95 3.14 -6.23 19.71
C ILE A 95 4.00 -7.47 19.98
N LYS A 96 5.18 -7.58 19.38
CA LYS A 96 6.11 -8.69 19.63
C LYS A 96 6.46 -8.84 21.11
N ARG A 97 6.73 -7.74 21.82
CA ARG A 97 7.00 -7.77 23.27
C ARG A 97 5.82 -8.27 24.08
N LYS A 98 4.59 -7.89 23.72
CA LYS A 98 3.37 -8.36 24.41
C LYS A 98 3.08 -9.84 24.17
N MET A 99 3.55 -10.39 23.05
CA MET A 99 3.50 -11.82 22.72
C MET A 99 4.75 -12.57 23.16
N GLU A 100 5.50 -12.01 24.13
CA GLU A 100 6.70 -12.62 24.71
C GLU A 100 7.78 -12.99 23.69
N GLY A 101 7.81 -12.31 22.53
CA GLY A 101 8.79 -12.54 21.47
C GLY A 101 8.56 -13.81 20.64
N SER A 102 7.43 -14.50 20.80
CA SER A 102 7.11 -15.76 20.08
C SER A 102 6.80 -15.60 18.58
N LEU A 103 6.74 -14.36 18.08
CA LEU A 103 6.36 -14.09 16.70
C LEU A 103 7.56 -14.06 15.74
N HIS A 104 7.43 -14.80 14.64
CA HIS A 104 8.31 -14.62 13.49
C HIS A 104 7.94 -13.36 12.71
N GLN A 105 8.94 -12.61 12.28
CA GLN A 105 8.75 -11.39 11.49
C GLN A 105 9.35 -11.54 10.10
N TYR A 106 8.60 -11.08 9.10
CA TYR A 106 9.08 -10.85 7.74
C TYR A 106 8.87 -9.37 7.38
N THR A 107 9.93 -8.68 6.96
CA THR A 107 9.89 -7.26 6.60
C THR A 107 10.09 -7.10 5.10
N GLN A 108 9.13 -6.46 4.43
CA GLN A 108 9.25 -6.07 3.03
C GLN A 108 9.42 -4.55 2.94
N ILE A 109 10.35 -4.12 2.08
CA ILE A 109 10.59 -2.71 1.77
C ILE A 109 10.21 -2.48 0.31
N GLY A 110 9.56 -1.37 0.03
CA GLY A 110 9.18 -0.96 -1.31
C GLY A 110 9.05 0.55 -1.42
N SER A 111 8.84 1.04 -2.63
CA SER A 111 8.50 2.43 -2.91
C SER A 111 7.04 2.55 -3.30
N SER A 112 6.46 3.71 -3.03
CA SER A 112 5.15 4.11 -3.55
C SER A 112 5.25 5.55 -4.03
N THR A 113 4.56 5.87 -5.12
CA THR A 113 4.53 7.22 -5.69
C THR A 113 3.31 7.95 -5.17
N ALA A 114 3.51 9.12 -4.57
CA ALA A 114 2.43 10.05 -4.23
C ALA A 114 2.40 11.18 -5.25
N THR A 115 1.24 11.44 -5.85
CA THR A 115 1.02 12.57 -6.75
C THR A 115 0.15 13.59 -6.04
N GLU A 116 0.72 14.76 -5.75
CA GLU A 116 -0.01 15.90 -5.19
C GLU A 116 -0.32 16.90 -6.29
N LYS A 117 -1.56 17.41 -6.32
CA LYS A 117 -1.95 18.52 -7.20
C LYS A 117 -2.04 19.78 -6.35
N TRP A 118 -1.37 20.84 -6.77
CA TRP A 118 -1.41 22.15 -6.13
C TRP A 118 -1.85 23.18 -7.16
N ASP A 119 -2.91 23.92 -6.87
CA ASP A 119 -3.34 25.04 -7.70
C ASP A 119 -2.44 26.25 -7.48
N PRO A 120 -2.14 27.04 -8.53
CA PRO A 120 -1.37 28.26 -8.37
C PRO A 120 -2.06 29.23 -7.41
N VAL A 121 -1.32 29.79 -6.46
CA VAL A 121 -1.82 30.89 -5.64
C VAL A 121 -1.88 32.14 -6.52
N GLU A 122 -3.09 32.63 -6.80
CA GLU A 122 -3.25 33.90 -7.52
C GLU A 122 -2.61 35.05 -6.74
N GLY A 123 -1.77 35.85 -7.43
CA GLY A 123 -1.46 37.22 -7.04
C GLY A 123 -0.49 37.43 -5.87
N LYS A 124 0.79 37.07 -6.06
CA LYS A 124 1.88 37.94 -5.57
C LYS A 124 2.71 38.36 -6.75
N ASP A 125 2.34 39.50 -7.33
CA ASP A 125 3.21 40.22 -8.25
C ASP A 125 4.50 40.56 -7.49
N PHE A 126 5.59 39.88 -7.83
CA PHE A 126 6.93 40.15 -7.29
C PHE A 126 7.60 41.36 -7.98
N SER A 127 6.80 42.24 -8.58
CA SER A 127 7.25 43.44 -9.27
C SER A 127 7.18 44.65 -8.32
N GLN A 128 8.19 44.82 -7.47
CA GLN A 128 8.55 46.09 -6.81
C GLN A 128 10.07 46.23 -6.81
#